data_AF-C5B6B6-F1
#
_entry.id   AF-C5B6B6-F1
#
_cell.length_a   1.000
_cell.length_b   1.000
_cell.length_c   1.000
_cell.angle_alpha   90.00
_cell.angle_beta   90.00
_cell.angle_gamma   90.00
#
_symmetry.space_group_name_H-M   'P 1'
#
loop_
_entity.id
_entity.type
_entity.pdbx_description
1 polymer ?
#
loop_
_entity_poly.entity_id
_entity_poly.type
_entity_poly.pdbx_seq_one_letter_code
_entity_poly.pdbx_strand_id
1 'polypeptide(L)'
;MTAAQVPPRSPSRHRRRALKHPGSTAAAPVETGLEAARRRIAEECAAGPEAGDLHAAPFLSDWAFDAHPRLGGAVLRGRVYGHPDIEDGSRITTSHLAVIDGAGSEWARTMSRYYRLGRREEEALH
;
A
#
# COMPACT_ATOMS: atom_id res chain seq x y z
N MET A 1 -3.75 -74.16 8.62
CA MET A 1 -4.54 -72.95 8.95
C MET A 1 -3.79 -71.72 8.42
N THR A 2 -4.49 -70.60 8.19
CA THR A 2 -4.04 -69.43 7.39
C THR A 2 -4.03 -69.75 5.87
N ALA A 3 -4.95 -69.22 5.04
CA ALA A 3 -5.22 -67.82 4.62
C ALA A 3 -4.38 -67.40 3.39
N ALA A 4 -4.82 -66.57 2.43
CA ALA A 4 -6.17 -66.16 1.98
C ALA A 4 -6.05 -65.40 0.64
N GLN A 5 -7.13 -65.33 -0.14
CA GLN A 5 -7.47 -64.30 -1.16
C GLN A 5 -6.61 -64.05 -2.44
N VAL A 6 -7.32 -63.58 -3.48
CA VAL A 6 -6.99 -63.47 -4.94
C VAL A 6 -7.98 -62.42 -5.56
N PRO A 7 -7.77 -61.70 -6.71
CA PRO A 7 -6.62 -61.48 -7.62
C PRO A 7 -6.23 -59.96 -7.63
N PRO A 8 -5.96 -59.20 -8.74
CA PRO A 8 -5.30 -59.46 -10.03
C PRO A 8 -4.10 -58.54 -10.36
N ARG A 9 -3.37 -58.83 -11.44
CA ARG A 9 -2.38 -57.92 -12.06
C ARG A 9 -3.05 -57.03 -13.13
N SER A 10 -2.67 -55.76 -13.20
CA SER A 10 -2.95 -54.84 -14.32
C SER A 10 -1.71 -54.00 -14.66
N PRO A 11 -1.58 -53.46 -15.90
CA PRO A 11 -0.27 -53.32 -16.55
C PRO A 11 0.38 -51.93 -16.46
N SER A 12 1.68 -51.92 -16.75
CA SER A 12 2.56 -50.76 -16.91
C SER A 12 2.07 -49.73 -17.93
N ARG A 13 2.31 -48.43 -17.64
CA ARG A 13 2.69 -47.30 -18.54
C ARG A 13 2.48 -45.97 -17.76
N HIS A 14 3.29 -44.92 -17.85
CA HIS A 14 4.56 -44.62 -18.54
C HIS A 14 5.43 -43.75 -17.61
N ARG A 15 6.77 -43.79 -17.76
CA ARG A 15 7.64 -42.78 -17.12
C ARG A 15 7.27 -41.38 -17.63
N ARG A 16 6.77 -40.48 -16.78
CA ARG A 16 6.75 -39.04 -17.11
C ARG A 16 8.18 -38.51 -16.95
N ARG A 17 8.77 -38.10 -18.07
CA ARG A 17 10.09 -37.47 -18.14
C ARG A 17 10.02 -36.14 -17.39
N ALA A 18 10.90 -35.91 -16.41
CA ALA A 18 10.95 -34.64 -15.70
C ALA A 18 11.30 -33.53 -16.71
N LEU A 19 10.34 -32.64 -16.98
CA LEU A 19 10.57 -31.42 -17.72
C LEU A 19 11.37 -30.49 -16.80
N LYS A 20 12.66 -30.29 -17.11
CA LYS A 20 13.44 -29.20 -16.54
C LYS A 20 12.77 -27.90 -16.97
N HIS A 21 12.14 -27.18 -16.05
CA HIS A 21 11.73 -25.80 -16.30
C HIS A 21 13.00 -24.97 -16.54
N PRO A 22 13.16 -24.32 -17.71
CA PRO A 22 14.24 -23.36 -17.92
C PRO A 22 14.03 -22.14 -17.02
N GLY A 23 15.14 -21.43 -16.75
CA GLY A 23 15.26 -20.43 -15.70
C GLY A 23 14.04 -19.53 -15.47
N SER A 24 13.68 -19.39 -14.19
CA SER A 24 12.86 -18.29 -13.73
C SER A 24 13.61 -16.98 -14.00
N THR A 25 13.36 -16.39 -15.18
CA THR A 25 13.61 -14.96 -15.38
C THR A 25 12.74 -14.26 -14.36
N ALA A 26 13.37 -13.63 -13.37
CA ALA A 26 12.67 -12.70 -12.50
C ALA A 26 12.06 -11.63 -13.40
N ALA A 27 10.74 -11.73 -13.62
CA ALA A 27 10.02 -10.70 -14.34
C ALA A 27 10.28 -9.39 -13.58
N ALA A 28 10.83 -8.39 -14.28
CA ALA A 28 10.93 -7.05 -13.72
C ALA A 28 9.52 -6.68 -13.21
N PRO A 29 9.39 -6.19 -11.97
CA PRO A 29 8.09 -6.01 -11.34
C PRO A 29 7.24 -5.12 -12.25
N VAL A 30 6.10 -5.65 -12.68
CA VAL A 30 5.13 -4.88 -13.48
C VAL A 30 4.64 -3.76 -12.58
N GLU A 31 5.10 -2.54 -12.86
CA GLU A 31 4.69 -1.34 -12.14
C GLU A 31 3.16 -1.21 -12.26
N THR A 32 2.47 -1.24 -11.12
CA THR A 32 1.02 -1.09 -11.14
C THR A 32 0.67 0.34 -11.53
N GLY A 33 -0.52 0.55 -12.12
CA GLY A 33 -0.99 1.90 -12.45
C GLY A 33 -1.01 2.85 -11.23
N LEU A 34 -1.18 2.29 -10.02
CA LEU A 34 -1.10 3.03 -8.77
C LEU A 34 0.34 3.48 -8.46
N GLU A 35 1.34 2.60 -8.51
CA GLU A 35 2.75 2.99 -8.28
C GLU A 35 3.21 4.01 -9.34
N ALA A 36 2.86 3.81 -10.61
CA ALA A 36 3.19 4.76 -11.67
C ALA A 36 2.51 6.13 -11.47
N ALA A 37 1.28 6.19 -10.95
CA ALA A 37 0.62 7.44 -10.59
C ALA A 37 1.29 8.09 -9.36
N ARG A 38 1.60 7.29 -8.34
CA ARG A 38 2.27 7.70 -7.10
C ARG A 38 3.64 8.31 -7.37
N ARG A 39 4.39 7.71 -8.29
CA ARG A 39 5.69 8.18 -8.76
C ARG A 39 5.58 9.52 -9.48
N ARG A 40 4.64 9.71 -10.41
CA ARG A 40 4.45 10.99 -11.12
C ARG A 40 4.14 12.13 -10.14
N ILE A 41 3.22 11.90 -9.20
CA ILE A 41 2.90 12.86 -8.15
C ILE A 41 4.15 13.17 -7.29
N ALA A 42 5.01 12.18 -7.01
CA ALA A 42 6.25 12.41 -6.27
C ALA A 42 7.29 13.21 -7.06
N GLU A 43 7.39 13.02 -8.38
CA GLU A 43 8.25 13.80 -9.27
C GLU A 43 7.73 15.26 -9.40
N GLU A 44 6.41 15.47 -9.49
CA GLU A 44 5.75 16.78 -9.45
C GLU A 44 5.98 17.51 -8.10
N CYS A 45 5.85 16.79 -6.98
CA CYS A 45 6.03 17.34 -5.63
C CYS A 45 7.49 17.48 -5.19
N ALA A 46 8.47 17.21 -6.05
CA ALA A 46 9.90 17.22 -5.68
C ALA A 46 10.41 18.60 -5.25
N ALA A 47 9.75 19.68 -5.66
CA ALA A 47 10.03 21.06 -5.24
C ALA A 47 9.28 21.47 -3.94
N GLY A 48 8.42 20.60 -3.41
CA GLY A 48 7.44 20.94 -2.37
C GLY A 48 6.14 21.53 -2.95
N PRO A 49 5.09 21.67 -2.11
CA PRO A 49 3.82 22.30 -2.50
C PRO A 49 3.95 23.82 -2.63
N GLU A 50 3.12 24.43 -3.47
CA GLU A 50 3.01 25.90 -3.48
C GLU A 50 2.25 26.39 -2.24
N ALA A 51 2.47 27.64 -1.84
CA ALA A 51 1.80 28.21 -0.65
C ALA A 51 0.26 28.18 -0.76
N GLY A 52 -0.28 28.25 -1.99
CA GLY A 52 -1.72 28.12 -2.26
C GLY A 52 -2.26 26.71 -2.01
N ASP A 53 -1.51 25.66 -2.37
CA ASP A 53 -1.90 24.26 -2.17
C ASP A 53 -2.11 23.95 -0.68
N LEU A 54 -1.19 24.41 0.17
CA LEU A 54 -1.28 24.19 1.62
C LEU A 54 -2.32 25.06 2.30
N HIS A 55 -2.56 26.29 1.83
CA HIS A 55 -3.55 27.19 2.44
C HIS A 55 -4.97 26.60 2.36
N ALA A 56 -5.33 26.00 1.23
CA ALA A 56 -6.62 25.32 1.04
C ALA A 56 -6.65 23.86 1.53
N ALA A 57 -5.51 23.28 1.94
CA ALA A 57 -5.43 21.89 2.35
C ALA A 57 -6.10 21.65 3.73
N PRO A 58 -6.88 20.57 3.89
CA PRO A 58 -7.34 20.11 5.19
C PRO A 58 -6.19 19.83 6.15
N PHE A 59 -6.43 20.02 7.44
CA PHE A 59 -5.47 19.72 8.49
C PHE A 59 -5.71 18.32 9.06
N LEU A 60 -4.64 17.55 9.30
CA LEU A 60 -4.69 16.20 9.86
C LEU A 60 -3.88 16.15 11.17
N SER A 61 -4.56 16.04 12.31
CA SER A 61 -3.93 15.86 13.63
C SER A 61 -3.91 14.39 14.07
N ASP A 62 -3.10 14.10 15.08
CA ASP A 62 -3.02 12.80 15.77
C ASP A 62 -2.88 11.66 14.76
N TRP A 63 -1.94 11.87 13.83
CA TRP A 63 -1.82 11.08 12.62
C TRP A 63 -0.76 9.99 12.71
N ALA A 64 -1.00 8.85 12.10
CA ALA A 64 -0.05 7.74 12.02
C ALA A 64 -0.01 7.17 10.58
N PHE A 65 1.11 6.55 10.23
CA PHE A 65 1.16 5.67 9.05
C PHE A 65 0.34 4.40 9.30
N ASP A 66 -0.34 3.91 8.27
CA ASP A 66 -0.97 2.60 8.24
C ASP A 66 -0.83 1.99 6.84
N ALA A 67 -1.13 0.70 6.68
CA ALA A 67 -1.17 0.03 5.38
C ALA A 67 -2.59 0.09 4.78
N HIS A 68 -2.72 0.39 3.48
CA HIS A 68 -4.05 0.39 2.87
C HIS A 68 -4.63 -1.05 2.84
N PRO A 69 -5.78 -1.32 3.51
CA PRO A 69 -6.20 -2.67 3.87
C PRO A 69 -6.57 -3.59 2.70
N ARG A 70 -6.72 -3.04 1.49
CA ARG A 70 -7.09 -3.79 0.27
C ARG A 70 -6.08 -3.72 -0.87
N LEU A 71 -5.10 -2.81 -0.80
CA LEU A 71 -4.23 -2.46 -1.93
C LEU A 71 -2.73 -2.46 -1.57
N GLY A 72 -2.38 -2.63 -0.29
CA GLY A 72 -1.01 -2.43 0.18
C GLY A 72 -0.57 -0.97 0.06
N GLY A 73 0.70 -0.69 0.37
CA GLY A 73 1.23 0.67 0.37
C GLY A 73 0.75 1.52 1.55
N ALA A 74 1.41 2.66 1.74
CA ALA A 74 1.18 3.54 2.89
C ALA A 74 -0.05 4.44 2.71
N VAL A 75 -0.77 4.65 3.80
CA VAL A 75 -1.80 5.68 4.00
C VAL A 75 -1.53 6.40 5.32
N LEU A 76 -2.19 7.55 5.53
CA LEU A 76 -2.25 8.18 6.84
C LEU A 76 -3.62 7.94 7.46
N ARG A 77 -3.66 7.73 8.77
CA ARG A 77 -4.88 7.83 9.58
C ARG A 77 -4.71 8.97 10.56
N GLY A 78 -5.77 9.67 10.91
CA GLY A 78 -5.73 10.81 11.83
C GLY A 78 -7.09 11.49 11.95
N ARG A 79 -7.17 12.59 12.70
CA ARG A 79 -8.37 13.45 12.78
C ARG A 79 -8.28 14.57 11.77
N VAL A 80 -9.31 14.75 10.93
CA VAL A 80 -9.32 15.77 9.88
C VAL A 80 -10.09 17.02 10.29
N TYR A 81 -9.65 18.19 9.82
CA TYR A 81 -10.28 19.50 10.04
C TYR A 81 -10.24 20.34 8.76
N GLY A 82 -11.27 21.15 8.51
CA GLY A 82 -11.40 21.98 7.31
C GLY A 82 -11.60 21.16 6.02
N HIS A 83 -12.15 19.95 6.12
CA HIS A 83 -12.43 19.12 4.96
C HIS A 83 -13.82 19.46 4.39
N PRO A 84 -13.99 19.68 3.07
CA PRO A 84 -15.27 20.14 2.51
C PRO A 84 -16.42 19.15 2.73
N ASP A 85 -16.12 17.85 2.71
CA ASP A 85 -17.12 16.77 2.76
C ASP A 85 -17.15 15.97 4.08
N ILE A 86 -16.31 16.31 5.08
CA ILE A 86 -16.12 15.50 6.29
C ILE A 86 -16.10 16.43 7.51
N GLU A 87 -16.89 16.08 8.53
CA GLU A 87 -17.01 16.85 9.78
C GLU A 87 -15.68 16.91 10.55
N ASP A 88 -15.36 18.09 11.06
CA ASP A 88 -14.15 18.39 11.82
C ASP A 88 -13.97 17.46 13.04
N GLY A 89 -12.75 16.97 13.25
CA GLY A 89 -12.41 16.03 14.33
C GLY A 89 -12.69 14.55 14.01
N SER A 90 -13.35 14.25 12.88
CA SER A 90 -13.59 12.88 12.40
C SER A 90 -12.28 12.12 12.18
N ARG A 91 -12.19 10.88 12.68
CA ARG A 91 -11.04 10.01 12.40
C ARG A 91 -11.19 9.37 11.03
N ILE A 92 -10.24 9.64 10.12
CA ILE A 92 -10.24 9.18 8.74
C ILE A 92 -9.05 8.27 8.44
N THR A 93 -9.12 7.55 7.31
CA THR A 93 -7.97 6.98 6.60
C THR A 93 -7.89 7.67 5.25
N THR A 94 -6.72 8.19 4.88
CA THR A 94 -6.54 8.88 3.59
C THR A 94 -6.47 7.92 2.41
N SER A 95 -6.50 8.46 1.19
CA SER A 95 -6.00 7.73 0.02
C SER A 95 -4.48 7.49 0.12
N HIS A 96 -3.92 6.64 -0.75
CA HIS A 96 -2.49 6.32 -0.76
C HIS A 96 -1.59 7.55 -0.68
N LEU A 97 -0.55 7.43 0.15
CA LEU A 97 0.46 8.45 0.33
C LEU A 97 1.41 8.48 -0.88
N ALA A 98 1.47 9.60 -1.58
CA ALA A 98 2.48 9.86 -2.61
C ALA A 98 3.80 10.29 -1.96
N VAL A 99 3.72 11.38 -1.19
CA VAL A 99 4.85 12.08 -0.58
C VAL A 99 4.43 12.53 0.81
N ILE A 100 5.37 12.48 1.74
CA ILE A 100 5.30 13.18 3.02
C ILE A 100 6.54 14.04 3.15
N ASP A 101 6.40 15.19 3.80
CA ASP A 101 7.54 16.02 4.14
C ASP A 101 8.52 15.27 5.05
N GLY A 102 9.76 15.11 4.59
CA GLY A 102 10.77 14.31 5.28
C GLY A 102 11.54 15.05 6.38
N ALA A 103 11.44 16.39 6.44
CA ALA A 103 12.27 17.21 7.32
C ALA A 103 11.54 17.70 8.59
N GLY A 104 10.29 18.12 8.45
CA GLY A 104 9.40 18.53 9.55
C GLY A 104 8.11 17.71 9.64
N SER A 105 7.76 16.93 8.61
CA SER A 105 6.45 16.26 8.48
C SER A 105 5.28 17.23 8.64
N GLU A 106 5.41 18.42 8.04
CA GLU A 106 4.41 19.50 8.07
C GLU A 106 3.29 19.34 7.04
N TRP A 107 3.51 18.53 6.01
CA TRP A 107 2.52 18.26 4.96
C TRP A 107 2.67 16.85 4.37
N ALA A 108 1.59 16.38 3.74
CA ALA A 108 1.58 15.17 2.93
C ALA A 108 0.79 15.38 1.65
N ARG A 109 1.26 14.79 0.54
CA ARG A 109 0.49 14.61 -0.69
C ARG A 109 0.00 13.16 -0.76
N THR A 110 -1.31 13.00 -0.74
CA THR A 110 -1.98 11.71 -1.03
C THR A 110 -2.29 11.62 -2.52
N MET A 111 -2.93 10.55 -3.02
CA MET A 111 -3.40 10.51 -4.41
C MET A 111 -4.42 11.63 -4.70
N SER A 112 -5.32 11.89 -3.75
CA SER A 112 -6.47 12.77 -3.98
C SER A 112 -6.24 14.24 -3.60
N ARG A 113 -5.43 14.55 -2.58
CA ARG A 113 -5.16 15.94 -2.13
C ARG A 113 -3.92 16.08 -1.26
N TYR A 114 -3.49 17.33 -1.06
CA TYR A 114 -2.59 17.72 0.02
C TYR A 114 -3.31 17.71 1.37
N TYR A 115 -2.55 17.50 2.43
CA TYR A 115 -2.92 17.71 3.83
C TYR A 115 -1.82 18.52 4.50
N ARG A 116 -2.20 19.48 5.36
CA ARG A 116 -1.32 20.01 6.40
C ARG A 116 -1.31 19.02 7.55
N LEU A 117 -0.15 18.70 8.08
CA LEU A 117 0.02 17.73 9.15
C LEU A 117 0.24 18.44 10.48
N GLY A 118 -0.44 17.96 11.50
CA GLY A 118 -0.24 18.38 12.88
C GLY A 118 0.71 17.45 13.62
N ARG A 119 0.55 17.40 14.95
CA ARG A 119 1.17 16.38 15.80
C ARG A 119 0.90 14.99 15.23
N ARG A 120 1.96 14.23 14.99
CA ARG A 120 1.90 12.79 14.75
C ARG A 120 1.40 12.10 16.02
N GLU A 121 0.52 11.12 15.89
CA GLU A 121 0.19 10.18 16.97
C GLU A 121 1.52 9.57 17.42
N GLU A 122 1.93 9.89 18.65
CA GLU A 122 3.12 9.27 19.23
C GLU A 122 2.86 7.77 19.27
N GLU A 123 3.81 7.02 18.73
CA GLU A 123 3.75 5.57 18.67
C GLU A 123 3.80 5.07 20.12
N ALA A 124 2.61 4.85 20.69
CA ALA A 124 2.44 4.44 22.07
C ALA A 124 3.01 3.03 22.20
N LEU A 125 4.29 2.94 22.57
CA LEU A 125 4.98 1.70 22.88
C LEU A 125 4.17 0.96 23.96
N HIS A 126 3.51 -0.11 23.54
CA HIS A 126 2.79 -1.08 24.35
C HIS A 126 3.36 -2.46 24.06
#